data_AF-A7SL73-F1
#
_entry.id   AF-A7SL73-F1
#
_cell.length_a   1.000
_cell.length_b   1.000
_cell.length_c   1.000
_cell.angle_alpha   90.00
_cell.angle_beta   90.00
_cell.angle_gamma   90.00
#
_symmetry.space_group_name_H-M   'P 1'
#
loop_
_entity.id
_entity.type
_entity.pdbx_description
1 polymer ?
#
loop_
_entity_poly.entity_id
_entity_poly.type
_entity_poly.pdbx_seq_one_letter_code
_entity_poly.pdbx_strand_id
1 'polypeptide(L)'
;LLFTNHSHFLQFCSVHTLQEVYIDLFDQIDENLKTALQSDLVKMAPGLTVHAVRVTKPKIPETIRRNYEIMEGEKTKLLIANQKQRVIEKEAETERKKAIIEAEKQSQVSKIQYQQKIMEKESMKKMSVIDDETHLARMKARADADFYIAQKTAESNKIKLSKEFLELEKYKAIATNTKVYFGPSIPSVFLDSDSVSKITKSNKK
;
A
#
# COMPACT_ATOMS: atom_id res chain seq x y z
N LEU A 1 -28.08 -75.97 -15.37
CA LEU A 1 -29.18 -75.52 -16.25
C LEU A 1 -28.70 -74.33 -17.06
N LEU A 2 -28.13 -74.57 -18.24
CA LEU A 2 -27.81 -73.52 -19.20
C LEU A 2 -29.11 -73.15 -19.92
N PHE A 3 -29.86 -72.19 -19.35
CA PHE A 3 -30.99 -71.58 -20.06
C PHE A 3 -30.42 -70.73 -21.21
N THR A 4 -30.55 -71.20 -22.44
CA THR A 4 -30.31 -70.41 -23.65
C THR A 4 -31.46 -69.42 -23.84
N ASN A 5 -31.58 -68.44 -22.95
CA ASN A 5 -32.51 -67.31 -23.11
C ASN A 5 -31.86 -66.22 -23.96
N HIS A 6 -31.71 -66.52 -25.24
CA HIS A 6 -31.19 -65.61 -26.25
C HIS A 6 -32.15 -64.43 -26.52
N SER A 7 -33.45 -64.62 -26.27
CA SER A 7 -34.53 -63.67 -26.58
C SER A 7 -34.37 -62.30 -25.91
N HIS A 8 -34.14 -62.26 -24.59
CA HIS A 8 -34.09 -60.99 -23.85
C HIS A 8 -32.80 -60.19 -24.11
N PHE A 9 -31.69 -60.90 -24.36
CA PHE A 9 -30.42 -60.27 -24.74
C PHE A 9 -30.50 -59.65 -26.14
N LEU A 10 -31.07 -60.36 -27.11
CA LEU A 10 -31.28 -59.84 -28.45
C LEU A 10 -32.20 -58.60 -28.48
N GLN A 11 -33.21 -58.56 -27.61
CA GLN A 11 -34.09 -57.39 -27.48
C GLN A 11 -33.38 -56.17 -26.86
N PHE A 12 -32.40 -56.38 -25.98
CA PHE A 12 -31.58 -55.29 -25.45
C PHE A 12 -30.59 -54.76 -26.51
N CYS A 13 -30.00 -55.68 -27.28
CA CYS A 13 -29.05 -55.37 -28.36
C CYS A 13 -29.69 -54.75 -29.61
N SER A 14 -31.03 -54.73 -29.73
CA SER A 14 -31.72 -54.08 -30.85
C SER A 14 -31.96 -52.59 -30.65
N VAL A 15 -32.00 -52.12 -29.39
CA VAL A 15 -32.24 -50.71 -29.03
C VAL A 15 -30.96 -49.89 -28.99
N HIS A 16 -29.82 -50.53 -28.72
CA HIS A 16 -28.55 -49.85 -28.49
C HIS A 16 -27.54 -50.17 -29.59
N THR A 17 -26.68 -49.19 -29.91
CA THR A 17 -25.59 -49.43 -30.85
C THR A 17 -24.54 -50.35 -30.22
N LEU A 18 -23.86 -51.15 -31.06
CA LEU A 18 -22.77 -52.02 -30.60
C LEU A 18 -21.67 -51.23 -29.89
N GLN A 19 -21.43 -49.98 -30.27
CA GLN A 19 -20.45 -49.08 -29.68
C GLN A 19 -20.80 -48.69 -28.24
N GLU A 20 -22.02 -48.21 -28.00
CA GLU A 20 -22.48 -47.81 -26.66
C GLU A 20 -22.56 -49.01 -25.72
N VAL A 21 -23.00 -50.17 -26.23
CA VAL A 21 -23.04 -51.43 -25.46
C VAL A 21 -21.65 -51.92 -25.08
N TYR A 22 -20.67 -51.78 -25.97
CA TYR A 22 -19.32 -52.29 -25.72
C TYR A 22 -18.50 -51.41 -24.77
N ILE A 23 -18.71 -50.09 -24.82
CA ILE A 23 -17.90 -49.11 -24.06
C ILE A 23 -18.58 -48.72 -22.74
N ASP A 24 -19.87 -48.36 -22.76
CA ASP A 24 -20.51 -47.66 -21.64
C ASP A 24 -21.55 -48.52 -20.90
N LEU A 25 -22.29 -49.38 -21.62
CA LEU A 25 -23.45 -50.09 -21.06
C LEU A 25 -23.18 -51.57 -20.71
N PHE A 26 -21.97 -52.08 -20.94
CA PHE A 26 -21.68 -53.50 -20.74
C PHE A 26 -21.92 -53.94 -19.29
N ASP A 27 -21.51 -53.12 -18.32
CA ASP A 27 -21.68 -53.42 -16.89
C ASP A 27 -23.16 -53.36 -16.46
N GLN A 28 -23.99 -52.60 -17.18
CA GLN A 28 -25.42 -52.48 -16.90
C GLN A 28 -26.22 -53.67 -17.46
N ILE A 29 -25.69 -54.35 -18.49
CA ILE A 29 -26.35 -55.51 -19.11
C ILE A 29 -26.44 -56.68 -18.11
N ASP A 30 -25.38 -56.93 -17.35
CA ASP A 30 -25.34 -58.01 -16.37
C ASP A 30 -26.44 -57.84 -15.30
N GLU A 31 -26.62 -56.61 -14.79
CA GLU A 31 -27.65 -56.29 -13.79
C GLU A 31 -29.08 -56.31 -14.37
N ASN A 32 -29.26 -55.78 -15.57
CA ASN A 32 -30.55 -55.81 -16.26
C ASN A 32 -30.98 -57.25 -16.57
N LEU A 33 -30.04 -58.10 -16.99
CA LEU A 33 -30.30 -59.51 -17.31
C LEU A 33 -30.58 -60.33 -16.04
N LYS A 34 -29.87 -60.07 -14.94
CA LYS A 34 -30.14 -60.68 -13.63
C LYS A 34 -31.57 -60.38 -13.16
N THR A 35 -32.00 -59.13 -13.27
CA THR A 35 -33.33 -58.70 -12.84
C THR A 35 -34.43 -59.35 -13.68
N ALA A 36 -34.25 -59.39 -15.01
CA ALA A 36 -35.19 -60.03 -15.92
C ALA A 36 -35.34 -61.54 -15.62
N LEU A 37 -34.22 -62.27 -15.49
CA LEU A 37 -34.23 -63.70 -15.18
C LEU A 37 -34.83 -64.00 -13.80
N GLN A 38 -34.57 -63.16 -12.80
CA GLN A 38 -35.18 -63.30 -11.48
C GLN A 38 -36.70 -63.18 -11.55
N SER A 39 -37.22 -62.25 -12.35
CA SER A 39 -38.67 -62.04 -12.52
C SER A 39 -39.37 -63.24 -13.18
N ASP A 40 -38.70 -63.91 -14.11
CA ASP A 40 -39.23 -65.10 -14.80
C ASP A 40 -39.18 -66.34 -13.91
N LEU A 41 -38.10 -66.50 -13.14
CA LEU A 41 -37.94 -67.63 -12.21
C LEU A 41 -38.95 -67.59 -11.07
N VAL A 42 -39.28 -66.40 -10.56
CA VAL A 42 -40.33 -66.22 -9.54
C VAL A 42 -41.70 -66.71 -10.02
N LYS A 43 -42.02 -66.56 -11.32
CA LYS A 43 -43.29 -67.03 -11.90
C LYS A 43 -43.33 -68.55 -12.12
N MET A 44 -42.20 -69.14 -12.53
CA MET A 44 -42.14 -70.55 -12.93
C MET A 44 -41.82 -71.51 -11.76
N ALA A 45 -40.99 -71.10 -10.81
CA ALA A 45 -40.56 -71.93 -9.69
C ALA A 45 -40.23 -71.05 -8.47
N PRO A 46 -41.22 -70.76 -7.60
CA PRO A 46 -41.00 -69.97 -6.40
C PRO A 46 -40.02 -70.71 -5.47
N GLY A 47 -38.85 -70.11 -5.24
CA GLY A 47 -37.79 -70.69 -4.38
C GLY A 47 -36.38 -70.65 -4.97
N LEU A 48 -36.23 -70.37 -6.27
CA LEU A 48 -34.91 -70.18 -6.89
C LEU A 48 -34.52 -68.70 -6.91
N THR A 49 -33.27 -68.41 -6.50
CA THR A 49 -32.68 -67.07 -6.54
C THR A 49 -31.42 -67.06 -7.41
N VAL A 50 -31.31 -66.06 -8.28
CA VAL A 50 -30.15 -65.84 -9.14
C VAL A 50 -29.14 -64.98 -8.39
N HIS A 51 -27.99 -65.55 -8.07
CA HIS A 51 -26.95 -64.85 -7.32
C HIS A 51 -26.17 -63.85 -8.19
N ALA A 52 -25.69 -64.31 -9.35
CA ALA A 52 -24.95 -63.50 -10.31
C ALA A 52 -25.17 -64.01 -11.74
N VAL A 53 -25.22 -63.07 -12.70
CA VAL A 53 -25.22 -63.33 -14.14
C VAL A 53 -24.04 -62.58 -14.71
N ARG A 54 -23.27 -63.23 -15.58
CA ARG A 54 -22.18 -62.57 -16.33
C ARG A 54 -22.31 -62.92 -17.80
N VAL A 55 -22.36 -61.90 -18.64
CA VAL A 55 -22.32 -62.05 -20.09
C VAL A 55 -20.86 -62.06 -20.53
N THR A 56 -20.52 -62.98 -21.45
CA THR A 56 -19.18 -62.99 -22.03
C THR A 56 -19.08 -61.93 -23.12
N LYS A 57 -18.04 -61.10 -23.10
CA LYS A 57 -17.79 -60.11 -24.16
C LYS A 57 -17.62 -60.82 -25.51
N PRO A 58 -18.42 -60.50 -26.54
CA PRO A 58 -18.24 -61.08 -27.86
C PRO A 58 -16.91 -60.62 -28.46
N LYS A 59 -16.23 -61.51 -29.20
CA LYS A 59 -15.00 -61.16 -29.90
C LYS A 59 -15.35 -60.36 -31.16
N ILE A 60 -15.08 -59.06 -31.13
CA ILE A 60 -15.24 -58.18 -32.30
C ILE A 60 -14.05 -58.38 -33.26
N PRO A 61 -14.26 -58.49 -34.58
CA PRO A 61 -13.19 -58.54 -35.58
C PRO A 61 -12.26 -57.31 -35.52
N GLU A 62 -10.96 -57.52 -35.76
CA GLU A 62 -9.93 -56.47 -35.63
C GLU A 62 -10.11 -55.28 -36.59
N THR A 63 -10.77 -55.48 -37.73
CA THR A 63 -11.06 -54.43 -38.69
C THR A 63 -12.00 -53.37 -38.11
N ILE A 64 -13.03 -53.81 -37.38
CA ILE A 64 -14.01 -52.90 -36.77
C ILE A 64 -13.41 -52.25 -35.51
N ARG A 65 -12.60 -52.99 -34.74
CA ARG A 65 -11.87 -52.45 -33.56
C ARG A 65 -11.02 -51.23 -33.92
N ARG A 66 -10.22 -51.32 -34.99
CA ARG A 66 -9.38 -50.21 -35.45
C ARG A 66 -10.19 -48.98 -35.87
N ASN A 67 -11.32 -49.18 -36.56
CA ASN A 67 -12.19 -48.07 -36.95
C ASN A 67 -12.80 -47.38 -35.73
N TYR A 68 -13.16 -48.13 -34.68
CA TYR A 68 -13.66 -47.54 -33.43
C TYR A 68 -12.60 -46.73 -32.69
N GLU A 69 -11.38 -47.24 -32.59
CA GLU A 69 -10.27 -46.53 -31.96
C GLU A 69 -10.00 -45.17 -32.64
N ILE A 70 -10.10 -45.13 -33.98
CA ILE A 70 -9.96 -43.88 -34.76
C ILE A 70 -11.13 -42.93 -34.48
N MET A 71 -12.37 -43.41 -34.58
CA MET A 71 -13.57 -42.60 -34.38
C MET A 71 -13.65 -42.00 -32.96
N GLU A 72 -13.33 -42.77 -31.93
CA GLU A 72 -13.30 -42.28 -30.54
C GLU A 72 -12.17 -41.26 -30.33
N GLY A 73 -11.01 -41.48 -30.96
CA GLY A 73 -9.93 -40.49 -30.99
C GLY A 73 -10.35 -39.17 -31.62
N GLU A 74 -11.08 -39.21 -32.73
CA GLU A 74 -11.60 -38.03 -33.41
C GLU A 74 -12.69 -37.31 -32.60
N LYS A 75 -13.64 -38.06 -32.03
CA LYS A 75 -14.69 -37.52 -31.15
C LYS A 75 -14.09 -36.81 -29.94
N THR A 76 -13.09 -37.41 -29.32
CA THR A 76 -12.37 -36.82 -28.19
C THR A 76 -11.63 -35.55 -28.59
N LYS A 77 -10.93 -35.56 -29.73
CA LYS A 77 -10.26 -34.36 -30.27
C LYS A 77 -11.25 -33.22 -30.55
N LEU A 78 -12.42 -33.53 -31.11
CA LEU A 78 -13.46 -32.54 -31.39
C LEU A 78 -13.99 -31.93 -30.09
N LEU A 79 -14.25 -32.75 -29.07
CA LEU A 79 -14.67 -32.27 -27.75
C LEU A 79 -13.63 -31.37 -27.10
N ILE A 80 -12.35 -31.76 -27.15
CA ILE A 80 -11.24 -30.95 -26.65
C ILE A 80 -11.14 -29.63 -27.39
N ALA A 81 -11.26 -29.63 -28.72
CA ALA A 81 -11.21 -28.41 -29.54
C ALA A 81 -12.35 -27.44 -29.18
N ASN A 82 -13.59 -27.96 -29.05
CA ASN A 82 -14.74 -27.17 -28.62
C ASN A 82 -14.56 -26.59 -27.20
N GLN A 83 -14.06 -27.39 -26.25
CA GLN A 83 -13.78 -26.90 -24.90
C GLN A 83 -12.70 -25.83 -24.90
N LYS A 84 -11.64 -26.02 -25.69
CA LYS A 84 -10.55 -25.05 -25.85
C LYS A 84 -11.04 -23.73 -26.43
N GLN A 85 -11.92 -23.76 -27.44
CA GLN A 85 -12.54 -22.55 -27.99
C GLN A 85 -13.32 -21.80 -26.91
N ARG A 86 -14.13 -22.49 -26.11
CA ARG A 86 -14.89 -21.87 -25.00
C ARG A 86 -14.01 -21.27 -23.92
N VAL A 87 -12.85 -21.87 -23.64
CA VAL A 87 -11.87 -21.32 -22.69
C VAL A 87 -11.28 -20.03 -23.25
N ILE A 88 -10.85 -20.02 -24.52
CA ILE A 88 -10.28 -18.83 -25.17
C ILE A 88 -11.29 -17.68 -25.20
N GLU A 89 -12.56 -17.95 -25.53
CA GLU A 89 -13.62 -16.92 -25.52
C GLU A 89 -13.79 -16.30 -24.13
N LYS A 90 -13.85 -17.14 -23.08
CA LYS A 90 -13.99 -16.67 -21.70
C LYS A 90 -12.75 -15.94 -21.18
N GLU A 91 -11.55 -16.40 -21.56
CA GLU A 91 -10.30 -15.73 -21.22
C GLU A 91 -10.23 -14.36 -21.88
N ALA A 92 -10.61 -14.22 -23.15
CA ALA A 92 -10.66 -12.94 -23.83
C ALA A 92 -11.65 -11.95 -23.18
N GLU A 93 -12.83 -12.42 -22.76
CA GLU A 93 -13.77 -11.61 -21.98
C GLU A 93 -13.21 -11.20 -20.62
N THR A 94 -12.49 -12.11 -19.96
CA THR A 94 -11.89 -11.88 -18.64
C THR A 94 -10.76 -10.86 -18.75
N GLU A 95 -9.93 -10.96 -19.78
CA GLU A 95 -8.84 -10.02 -20.05
C GLU A 95 -9.35 -8.62 -20.35
N ARG A 96 -10.44 -8.49 -21.14
CA ARG A 96 -11.11 -7.19 -21.38
C ARG A 96 -11.60 -6.57 -20.08
N LYS A 97 -12.28 -7.33 -19.22
CA LYS A 97 -12.76 -6.83 -17.92
C LYS A 97 -11.59 -6.44 -17.02
N LYS A 98 -10.53 -7.24 -16.99
CA LYS A 98 -9.31 -6.96 -16.22
C LYS A 98 -8.64 -5.66 -16.69
N ALA A 99 -8.56 -5.42 -18.00
CA ALA A 99 -7.99 -4.19 -18.55
C ALA A 99 -8.79 -2.95 -18.15
N ILE A 100 -10.13 -3.03 -18.18
CA ILE A 100 -11.01 -1.93 -17.73
C ILE A 100 -10.80 -1.65 -16.24
N ILE A 101 -10.81 -2.68 -15.41
CA ILE A 101 -10.62 -2.55 -13.96
C ILE A 101 -9.24 -1.94 -13.64
N GLU A 102 -8.18 -2.36 -14.34
CA GLU A 102 -6.85 -1.81 -14.11
C GLU A 102 -6.76 -0.34 -14.57
N ALA A 103 -7.39 0.02 -15.69
CA ALA A 103 -7.45 1.41 -16.13
C ALA A 103 -8.21 2.31 -15.14
N GLU A 104 -9.35 1.84 -14.62
CA GLU A 104 -10.13 2.56 -13.60
C GLU A 104 -9.35 2.71 -12.29
N LYS A 105 -8.71 1.64 -11.83
CA LYS A 105 -7.84 1.66 -10.66
C LYS A 105 -6.71 2.67 -10.82
N GLN A 106 -6.03 2.68 -11.96
CA GLN A 106 -4.95 3.62 -12.22
C GLN A 106 -5.45 5.07 -12.24
N SER A 107 -6.63 5.32 -12.80
CA SER A 107 -7.29 6.64 -12.78
C SER A 107 -7.59 7.09 -11.34
N GLN A 108 -8.13 6.19 -10.51
CA GLN A 108 -8.43 6.47 -9.11
C GLN A 108 -7.16 6.76 -8.29
N VAL A 109 -6.11 5.95 -8.46
CA VAL A 109 -4.81 6.16 -7.81
C VAL A 109 -4.22 7.51 -8.20
N SER A 110 -4.27 7.85 -9.49
CA SER A 110 -3.80 9.14 -9.99
C SER A 110 -4.57 10.31 -9.38
N LYS A 111 -5.89 10.18 -9.23
CA LYS A 111 -6.74 11.18 -8.57
C LYS A 111 -6.35 11.38 -7.09
N ILE A 112 -6.13 10.29 -6.36
CA ILE A 112 -5.70 10.34 -4.95
C ILE A 112 -4.34 11.01 -4.83
N GLN A 113 -3.36 10.61 -5.65
CA GLN A 113 -2.02 11.21 -5.66
C GLN A 113 -2.08 12.70 -5.97
N TYR A 114 -2.92 13.10 -6.93
CA TYR A 114 -3.11 14.51 -7.27
C TYR A 114 -3.73 15.30 -6.11
N GLN A 115 -4.76 14.75 -5.46
CA GLN A 115 -5.38 15.36 -4.27
C GLN A 115 -4.39 15.49 -3.11
N GLN A 116 -3.57 14.45 -2.87
CA GLN A 116 -2.51 14.49 -1.86
C GLN A 116 -1.51 15.61 -2.15
N LYS A 117 -1.09 15.77 -3.41
CA LYS A 117 -0.15 16.82 -3.82
C LYS A 117 -0.75 18.23 -3.68
N ILE A 118 -2.03 18.40 -3.97
CA ILE A 118 -2.74 19.68 -3.72
C ILE A 118 -2.76 19.97 -2.23
N MET A 119 -3.17 19.00 -1.41
CA MET A 119 -3.26 19.17 0.04
C MET A 119 -1.90 19.49 0.66
N GLU A 120 -0.82 18.86 0.17
CA GLU A 120 0.55 19.14 0.59
C GLU A 120 0.95 20.58 0.27
N LYS A 121 0.65 21.06 -0.95
CA LYS A 121 0.95 22.44 -1.37
C LYS A 121 0.11 23.47 -0.62
N GLU A 122 -1.15 23.19 -0.36
CA GLU A 122 -2.00 24.05 0.47
C GLU A 122 -1.50 24.11 1.92
N SER A 123 -1.06 22.98 2.47
CA SER A 123 -0.47 22.91 3.81
C SER A 123 0.84 23.68 3.88
N MET A 124 1.73 23.54 2.88
CA MET A 124 2.95 24.36 2.76
C MET A 124 2.63 25.84 2.73
N LYS A 125 1.64 26.26 1.93
CA LYS A 125 1.22 27.67 1.85
C LYS A 125 0.74 28.18 3.20
N LYS A 126 -0.09 27.40 3.90
CA LYS A 126 -0.57 27.76 5.26
C LYS A 126 0.59 27.88 6.24
N MET A 127 1.55 26.95 6.21
CA MET A 127 2.72 26.99 7.08
C MET A 127 3.56 28.25 6.83
N SER A 128 3.79 28.61 5.56
CA SER A 128 4.51 29.83 5.20
C SER A 128 3.84 31.08 5.75
N VAL A 129 2.50 31.18 5.63
CA VAL A 129 1.74 32.32 6.17
C VAL A 129 1.90 32.40 7.70
N ILE A 130 1.80 31.27 8.40
CA ILE A 130 1.97 31.23 9.86
C ILE A 130 3.41 31.62 10.25
N ASP A 131 4.42 31.17 9.52
CA ASP A 131 5.82 31.50 9.79
C ASP A 131 6.10 32.99 9.55
N ASP A 132 5.57 33.56 8.46
CA ASP A 132 5.64 34.99 8.16
C ASP A 132 4.97 35.83 9.26
N GLU A 133 3.77 35.45 9.70
CA GLU A 133 3.05 36.09 10.79
C GLU A 133 3.82 35.99 12.12
N THR A 134 4.37 34.82 12.41
CA THR A 134 5.18 34.56 13.62
C THR A 134 6.46 35.39 13.61
N HIS A 135 7.13 35.47 12.46
CA HIS A 135 8.34 36.26 12.28
C HIS A 135 8.05 37.75 12.45
N LEU A 136 6.97 38.25 11.84
CA LEU A 136 6.54 39.64 12.00
C LEU A 136 6.22 39.96 13.46
N ALA A 137 5.44 39.11 14.13
CA ALA A 137 5.10 39.27 15.54
C ALA A 137 6.37 39.29 16.43
N ARG A 138 7.33 38.40 16.14
CA ARG A 138 8.61 38.33 16.86
C ARG A 138 9.47 39.57 16.64
N MET A 139 9.58 40.06 15.41
CA MET A 139 10.33 41.27 15.07
C MET A 139 9.71 42.50 15.73
N LYS A 140 8.39 42.60 15.73
CA LYS A 140 7.66 43.68 16.40
C LYS A 140 7.87 43.65 17.91
N ALA A 141 7.70 42.50 18.55
CA ALA A 141 7.91 42.35 19.98
C ALA A 141 9.36 42.70 20.39
N ARG A 142 10.35 42.35 19.55
CA ARG A 142 11.75 42.73 19.78
C ARG A 142 11.97 44.23 19.66
N ALA A 143 11.45 44.86 18.61
CA ALA A 143 11.54 46.31 18.43
C ALA A 143 10.85 47.07 19.57
N ASP A 144 9.69 46.61 20.02
CA ASP A 144 8.94 47.19 21.15
C ASP A 144 9.74 47.05 22.46
N ALA A 145 10.37 45.90 22.69
CA ALA A 145 11.24 45.68 23.85
C ALA A 145 12.49 46.58 23.83
N ASP A 146 13.17 46.68 22.68
CA ASP A 146 14.34 47.54 22.51
C ASP A 146 13.97 49.02 22.70
N PHE A 147 12.81 49.44 22.19
CA PHE A 147 12.27 50.78 22.40
C PHE A 147 11.98 51.05 23.89
N TYR A 148 11.35 50.10 24.59
CA TYR A 148 11.06 50.23 26.02
C TYR A 148 12.34 50.33 26.86
N ILE A 149 13.36 49.52 26.54
CA ILE A 149 14.68 49.59 27.19
C ILE A 149 15.33 50.95 26.93
N ALA A 150 15.34 51.42 25.68
CA ALA A 150 15.89 52.73 25.32
C ALA A 150 15.17 53.89 26.03
N GLN A 151 13.85 53.82 26.13
CA GLN A 151 13.04 54.81 26.84
C GLN A 151 13.36 54.83 28.34
N LYS A 152 13.40 53.67 29.00
CA LYS A 152 13.69 53.57 30.43
C LYS A 152 15.12 53.98 30.77
N THR A 153 16.08 53.63 29.92
CA THR A 153 17.47 54.08 30.07
C THR A 153 17.59 55.58 29.88
N ALA A 154 16.91 56.18 28.90
CA ALA A 154 16.88 57.64 28.73
C ALA A 154 16.24 58.37 29.93
N GLU A 155 15.13 57.84 30.47
CA GLU A 155 14.51 58.34 31.71
C GLU A 155 15.47 58.24 32.91
N SER A 156 16.13 57.09 33.08
CA SER A 156 17.12 56.89 34.14
C SER A 156 18.30 57.86 34.01
N ASN A 157 18.80 58.08 32.80
CA ASN A 157 19.90 58.99 32.54
C ASN A 157 19.51 60.44 32.83
N LYS A 158 18.26 60.85 32.56
CA LYS A 158 17.74 62.17 32.97
C LYS A 158 17.80 62.37 34.49
N ILE A 159 17.50 61.34 35.28
CA ILE A 159 17.58 61.41 36.74
C ILE A 159 19.04 61.42 37.22
N LYS A 160 19.90 60.65 36.57
CA LYS A 160 21.34 60.57 36.87
C LYS A 160 22.14 61.82 36.50
N LEU A 161 21.57 62.75 35.72
CA LEU A 161 22.17 64.03 35.32
C LEU A 161 22.26 65.04 36.48
N SER A 162 22.62 64.60 37.70
CA SER A 162 23.00 65.49 38.80
C SER A 162 24.51 65.75 38.76
N LYS A 163 24.94 66.95 39.16
CA LYS A 163 26.35 67.35 39.13
C LYS A 163 27.22 66.43 40.00
N GLU A 164 26.71 66.06 41.18
CA GLU A 164 27.41 65.21 42.15
C GLU A 164 27.63 63.79 41.64
N PHE A 165 26.64 63.21 40.94
CA PHE A 165 26.75 61.86 40.39
C PHE A 165 27.74 61.81 39.22
N LEU A 166 27.74 62.83 38.35
CA LEU A 166 28.70 62.95 37.25
C LEU A 166 30.14 63.10 37.75
N GLU A 167 30.37 63.85 38.83
CA GLU A 167 31.70 63.94 39.44
C GLU A 167 32.15 62.60 40.02
N LEU A 168 31.29 61.92 40.78
CA LEU A 168 31.58 60.60 41.32
C LEU A 168 31.90 59.59 40.21
N GLU A 169 31.12 59.60 39.13
CA GLU A 169 31.33 58.72 37.99
C GLU A 169 32.58 59.07 37.19
N LYS A 170 32.90 60.37 37.03
CA LYS A 170 34.18 60.85 36.47
C LYS A 170 35.36 60.29 37.29
N TYR A 171 35.34 60.42 38.62
CA TYR A 171 36.40 59.89 39.47
C TYR A 171 36.51 58.37 39.40
N LYS A 172 35.38 57.64 39.37
CA LYS A 172 35.39 56.19 39.18
C LYS A 172 35.98 55.79 37.83
N ALA A 173 35.59 56.45 36.74
CA ALA A 173 36.10 56.17 35.40
C ALA A 173 37.60 56.50 35.28
N ILE A 174 38.06 57.59 35.91
CA ILE A 174 39.47 57.92 36.02
C ILE A 174 40.20 56.81 36.79
N ALA A 175 39.68 56.36 37.93
CA ALA A 175 40.30 55.31 38.75
C ALA A 175 40.40 53.95 38.04
N THR A 176 39.42 53.59 37.20
CA THR A 176 39.44 52.31 36.46
C THR A 176 40.26 52.37 35.17
N ASN A 177 40.26 53.50 34.45
CA ASN A 177 41.04 53.66 33.21
C ASN A 177 42.48 54.15 33.43
N THR A 178 42.85 54.57 34.64
CA THR A 178 44.25 54.94 34.93
C THR A 178 45.14 53.70 35.00
N LYS A 179 45.77 53.39 33.86
CA LYS A 179 47.00 52.60 33.87
C LYS A 179 48.10 53.50 34.41
N VAL A 180 48.56 53.22 35.63
CA VAL A 180 49.62 54.00 36.29
C VAL A 180 50.94 53.72 35.57
N TYR A 181 51.44 54.68 34.79
CA TYR A 181 52.76 54.62 34.16
C TYR A 181 53.76 55.41 35.04
N PHE A 182 54.79 54.73 35.55
CA PHE A 182 55.85 55.35 36.35
C PHE A 182 57.07 55.66 35.45
N GLY A 183 57.48 56.93 35.38
CA GLY A 183 58.66 57.38 34.62
C GLY A 183 58.90 58.90 34.78
N PRO A 184 60.11 59.41 34.48
CA PRO A 184 60.53 60.78 34.84
C PRO A 184 59.82 61.93 34.10
N SER A 185 58.87 61.66 33.19
CA SER A 185 58.05 62.68 32.55
C SER A 185 56.65 62.16 32.17
N ILE A 186 55.62 62.57 32.90
CA ILE A 186 54.21 62.23 32.62
C ILE A 186 53.53 63.43 31.93
N PRO A 187 52.83 63.25 30.78
CA PRO A 187 52.11 64.33 30.10
C PRO A 187 50.94 64.87 30.95
N SER A 188 50.83 66.20 31.08
CA SER A 188 49.85 66.93 31.90
C SER A 188 48.41 66.88 31.40
N VAL A 189 48.06 65.91 30.55
CA VAL A 189 46.75 65.84 29.86
C VAL A 189 45.64 65.33 30.78
N PHE A 190 45.96 64.73 31.93
CA PHE A 190 45.01 64.07 32.83
C PHE A 190 44.63 64.86 34.10
N LEU A 191 45.22 66.03 34.33
CA LEU A 191 44.95 66.84 35.52
C LEU A 191 44.27 68.15 35.09
N ASP A 192 43.02 68.35 35.54
CA ASP A 192 42.25 69.58 35.30
C ASP A 192 43.12 70.81 35.63
N SER A 193 43.35 71.66 34.63
CA SER A 193 44.24 72.83 34.68
C SER A 193 43.89 73.83 35.80
N ASP A 194 42.66 73.80 36.30
CA ASP A 194 42.21 74.67 37.39
C ASP A 194 42.69 74.23 38.78
N SER A 195 42.91 72.93 39.00
CA SER A 195 43.35 72.40 40.31
C SER A 195 44.82 72.68 40.61
N VAL A 196 45.64 72.81 39.56
CA VAL A 196 47.09 73.08 39.66
C VAL A 196 47.38 74.55 39.98
N SER A 197 46.46 75.47 39.64
CA SER A 197 46.64 76.92 39.85
C SER A 197 46.51 77.38 41.32
N LYS A 198 45.88 76.58 42.19
CA LYS A 198 45.72 76.90 43.62
C LYS A 198 46.88 76.43 44.49
N ILE A 199 47.58 75.35 44.09
CA ILE A 199 48.70 74.80 44.87
C ILE A 199 49.97 75.67 44.73
N THR A 200 50.17 76.31 43.58
CA THR A 200 51.35 77.16 43.34
C THR A 200 51.30 78.52 44.05
N LYS A 201 50.15 78.96 44.55
CA LYS A 201 50.02 80.22 45.30
C LYS A 201 50.29 80.11 46.81
N SER A 202 50.25 78.92 47.41
CA SER A 202 50.56 78.76 48.85
C SER A 202 52.03 78.57 49.17
N ASN A 203 52.88 78.25 48.18
CA ASN A 203 54.32 78.03 48.35
C ASN A 203 55.18 79.26 48.03
N LYS A 204 54.57 80.46 47.96
CA LYS A 204 55.29 81.74 47.88
C LYS A 204 54.98 82.58 49.13
N LYS A 205 55.65 82.23 50.23
CA LYS A 205 55.95 83.14 51.34
C LYS A 205 57.36 82.84 51.81
#